data_AF-A0A223AR36-F1
#
_entry.id   AF-A0A223AR36-F1
#
_cell.length_a   1.000
_cell.length_b   1.000
_cell.length_c   1.000
_cell.angle_alpha   90.00
_cell.angle_beta   90.00
_cell.angle_gamma   90.00
#
_symmetry.space_group_name_H-M   'P 1'
#
loop_
_entity.id
_entity.type
_entity.pdbx_description
1 polymer ?
#
loop_
_entity_poly.entity_id
_entity_poly.type
_entity_poly.pdbx_seq_one_letter_code
_entity_poly.pdbx_strand_id
1 'polypeptide(L)'
;MAIGKVNGGGNGSQLKVANKSVTIATNGGVAMSSISMAELGIPQDSEVLLAQVHPLHKADTDDIWTAVFYGYSWDSSKKTVEIAVNGRLTGLQKQVFEINVLYQ
;
A
#
# COMPACT_ATOMS: atom_id res chain seq x y z
N MET A 1 10.03 15.30 -19.40
CA MET A 1 10.40 16.23 -18.30
C MET A 1 11.53 15.57 -17.52
N ALA A 2 12.73 16.15 -17.57
CA ALA A 2 13.87 15.66 -16.82
C ALA A 2 13.86 16.28 -15.43
N ILE A 3 13.72 15.45 -14.39
CA ILE A 3 13.84 15.92 -13.00
C ILE A 3 15.33 16.02 -12.70
N GLY A 4 15.80 17.25 -12.52
CA GLY A 4 17.20 17.59 -12.32
C GLY A 4 17.82 16.93 -11.08
N LYS A 5 19.07 16.50 -11.24
CA LYS A 5 19.93 15.98 -10.19
C LYS A 5 20.38 17.14 -9.30
N VAL A 6 19.86 17.20 -8.06
CA VAL A 6 20.37 18.13 -7.03
C VAL A 6 21.51 17.47 -6.28
N ASN A 7 22.74 17.92 -6.57
CA ASN A 7 23.92 17.60 -5.78
C ASN A 7 23.96 18.56 -4.58
N GLY A 8 23.40 18.16 -3.44
CA GLY A 8 23.53 18.85 -2.17
C GLY A 8 24.32 17.97 -1.20
N GLY A 9 25.56 18.35 -0.92
CA GLY A 9 26.41 17.69 0.07
C GLY A 9 25.86 17.88 1.49
N GLY A 10 25.63 16.77 2.17
CA GLY A 10 25.31 16.69 3.58
C GLY A 10 25.09 15.22 3.93
N ASN A 11 25.64 14.75 5.05
CA ASN A 11 25.31 13.44 5.63
C ASN A 11 23.86 13.45 6.17
N GLY A 12 22.88 13.74 5.30
CA GLY A 12 21.47 13.73 5.59
C GLY A 12 20.86 12.45 5.03
N SER A 13 20.04 11.78 5.83
CA SER A 13 19.36 10.56 5.39
C SER A 13 18.58 10.85 4.10
N GLN A 14 18.94 10.14 3.02
CA GLN A 14 18.32 10.36 1.72
C GLN A 14 16.90 9.78 1.76
N LEU A 15 15.89 10.63 1.53
CA LEU A 15 14.51 10.20 1.35
C LEU A 15 14.42 9.20 0.18
N LYS A 16 13.79 8.06 0.45
CA LYS A 16 13.56 6.97 -0.50
C LYS A 16 12.09 6.60 -0.55
N VAL A 17 11.66 6.04 -1.68
CA VAL A 17 10.28 5.60 -1.88
C VAL A 17 10.29 4.13 -2.30
N ALA A 18 9.50 3.32 -1.59
CA ALA A 18 9.24 1.92 -1.94
C ALA A 18 7.84 1.78 -2.52
N ASN A 19 7.75 1.13 -3.68
CA ASN A 19 6.50 0.91 -4.39
C ASN A 19 6.24 -0.58 -4.57
N LYS A 20 5.02 -1.03 -4.29
CA LYS A 20 4.62 -2.43 -4.50
C LYS A 20 3.14 -2.55 -4.84
N SER A 21 2.84 -3.35 -5.86
CA SER A 21 1.48 -3.76 -6.15
C SER A 21 1.10 -5.00 -5.34
N VAL A 22 -0.08 -5.00 -4.72
CA VAL A 22 -0.62 -6.15 -4.01
C VAL A 22 -2.05 -6.45 -4.44
N THR A 23 -2.38 -7.74 -4.55
CA THR A 23 -3.75 -8.19 -4.81
C THR A 23 -4.35 -8.71 -3.51
N ILE A 24 -5.50 -8.18 -3.13
CA ILE A 24 -6.27 -8.64 -1.97
C ILE A 24 -7.59 -9.22 -2.47
N ALA A 25 -7.94 -10.38 -1.94
CA ALA A 25 -9.16 -11.10 -2.30
C ALA A 25 -10.06 -11.28 -1.07
N THR A 26 -11.37 -11.29 -1.31
CA THR A 26 -12.40 -11.63 -0.32
C THR A 26 -13.45 -12.52 -0.97
N ASN A 27 -14.10 -13.39 -0.20
CA ASN A 27 -15.22 -14.22 -0.67
C ASN A 27 -16.58 -13.65 -0.22
N GLY A 28 -16.61 -12.35 0.12
CA GLY A 28 -17.73 -11.66 0.75
C GLY A 28 -17.34 -11.21 2.17
N GLY A 29 -17.88 -10.07 2.58
CA GLY A 29 -17.50 -9.43 3.84
C GLY A 29 -16.07 -8.86 3.83
N VAL A 30 -15.59 -8.50 5.02
CA VAL A 30 -14.31 -7.81 5.20
C VAL A 30 -13.15 -8.80 5.18
N ALA A 31 -12.13 -8.50 4.36
CA ALA A 31 -10.83 -9.15 4.40
C ALA A 31 -9.75 -8.11 4.71
N MET A 32 -8.73 -8.53 5.46
CA MET A 32 -7.57 -7.71 5.77
C MET A 32 -6.30 -8.39 5.25
N SER A 33 -5.35 -7.58 4.79
CA SER A 33 -4.01 -8.02 4.42
C SER A 33 -2.98 -7.14 5.11
N SER A 34 -1.91 -7.75 5.62
CA SER A 34 -0.79 -7.06 6.25
C SER A 34 0.45 -7.28 5.40
N ILE A 35 1.09 -6.18 4.98
CA ILE A 35 2.29 -6.19 4.15
C ILE A 35 3.42 -5.61 4.99
N SER A 36 4.42 -6.43 5.28
CA SER A 36 5.56 -5.99 6.08
C SER A 36 6.49 -5.05 5.34
N MET A 37 7.24 -4.26 6.11
CA MET A 37 8.32 -3.41 5.63
C MET A 37 9.37 -4.20 4.82
N ALA A 38 9.68 -5.43 5.25
CA ALA A 38 10.57 -6.33 4.52
C ALA A 38 9.99 -6.72 3.16
N GLU A 39 8.69 -7.03 3.09
CA GLU A 39 8.02 -7.33 1.82
C GLU A 39 7.97 -6.14 0.86
N LEU A 40 8.05 -4.91 1.38
CA LEU A 40 8.17 -3.68 0.59
C LEU A 40 9.62 -3.41 0.15
N GLY A 41 10.59 -4.24 0.56
CA GLY A 41 12.01 -4.05 0.26
C GLY A 41 12.66 -2.91 1.05
N ILE A 42 12.03 -2.47 2.14
CA ILE A 42 12.55 -1.39 2.98
C ILE A 42 13.44 -2.00 4.09
N PRO A 43 14.67 -1.51 4.30
CA PRO A 43 15.55 -1.96 5.38
C PRO A 43 14.91 -1.80 6.76
N GLN A 44 15.06 -2.79 7.66
CA GLN A 44 14.38 -2.82 8.97
C GLN A 44 14.72 -1.65 9.90
N ASP A 45 15.88 -1.03 9.70
CA ASP A 45 16.39 0.13 10.44
C ASP A 45 15.88 1.47 9.89
N SER A 46 15.18 1.48 8.75
CA SER A 46 14.64 2.72 8.18
C SER A 46 13.44 3.28 8.95
N GLU A 47 13.30 4.59 8.92
CA GLU A 47 12.15 5.30 9.47
C GLU A 47 11.10 5.51 8.39
N VAL A 48 9.86 5.05 8.63
CA VAL A 48 8.73 5.29 7.72
C VAL A 48 8.05 6.61 8.07
N LEU A 49 8.00 7.51 7.09
CA LEU A 49 7.48 8.86 7.23
C LEU A 49 6.03 8.96 6.75
N LEU A 50 5.70 8.24 5.68
CA LEU A 50 4.37 8.22 5.08
C LEU A 50 4.14 6.89 4.35
N ALA A 51 2.96 6.32 4.52
CA ALA A 51 2.47 5.22 3.70
C ALA A 51 1.19 5.66 3.00
N GLN A 52 1.07 5.36 1.71
CA GLN A 52 -0.13 5.60 0.92
C GLN A 52 -0.52 4.32 0.19
N VAL A 53 -1.81 4.01 0.19
CA VAL A 53 -2.38 2.88 -0.53
C VAL A 53 -3.51 3.39 -1.40
N HIS A 54 -3.48 3.01 -2.67
CA HIS A 54 -4.48 3.41 -3.65
C HIS A 54 -4.96 2.19 -4.42
N PRO A 55 -6.28 1.97 -4.57
CA PRO A 55 -6.76 0.96 -5.49
C PRO A 55 -6.41 1.37 -6.92
N LEU A 56 -5.86 0.46 -7.72
CA LEU A 56 -5.55 0.72 -9.13
C LEU A 56 -6.84 0.85 -9.97
N HIS A 57 -7.92 0.23 -9.51
CA HIS A 57 -9.23 0.32 -10.12
C HIS A 57 -10.27 0.77 -9.09
N LYS A 58 -11.06 1.80 -9.41
CA LYS A 58 -12.13 2.25 -8.52
C LYS A 58 -13.41 1.44 -8.82
N ALA A 59 -13.79 0.56 -7.90
CA ALA A 59 -15.01 -0.23 -8.02
C ALA A 59 -16.25 0.68 -8.03
N ASP A 60 -16.88 0.85 -9.20
CA ASP A 60 -18.15 1.56 -9.35
C ASP A 60 -19.33 0.66 -8.95
N THR A 61 -20.55 1.20 -8.92
CA THR A 61 -21.77 0.50 -8.47
C THR A 61 -22.02 -0.79 -9.24
N ASP A 62 -21.79 -0.78 -10.55
CA ASP A 62 -22.00 -1.95 -11.43
C ASP A 62 -20.82 -2.95 -11.41
N ASP A 63 -19.69 -2.55 -10.81
CA ASP A 63 -18.55 -3.44 -10.64
C ASP A 63 -18.67 -4.25 -9.35
N ILE A 64 -19.48 -5.30 -9.44
CA ILE A 64 -19.78 -6.22 -8.34
C ILE A 64 -18.68 -7.29 -8.13
N TRP A 65 -17.69 -7.36 -9.03
CA TRP A 65 -16.61 -8.36 -8.99
C TRP A 65 -15.33 -7.82 -8.35
N THR A 66 -15.22 -6.50 -8.20
CA THR A 66 -14.09 -5.85 -7.54
C THR A 66 -14.37 -5.63 -6.06
N ALA A 67 -13.41 -6.01 -5.20
CA ALA A 67 -13.50 -5.75 -3.77
C ALA A 67 -13.42 -4.24 -3.49
N VAL A 68 -14.29 -3.73 -2.61
CA VAL A 68 -14.34 -2.32 -2.26
C VAL A 68 -13.21 -2.00 -1.29
N PHE A 69 -12.42 -0.97 -1.61
CA PHE A 69 -11.42 -0.46 -0.70
C PHE A 69 -12.09 0.19 0.53
N TYR A 70 -11.80 -0.32 1.73
CA TYR A 70 -12.40 0.16 2.97
C TYR A 70 -11.48 1.15 3.70
N GLY A 71 -10.18 0.87 3.71
CA GLY A 71 -9.18 1.72 4.37
C GLY A 71 -7.83 1.04 4.46
N TYR A 72 -6.81 1.81 4.87
CA TYR A 72 -5.50 1.28 5.23
C TYR A 72 -4.95 2.01 6.47
N SER A 73 -4.01 1.38 7.14
CA SER A 73 -3.24 1.95 8.26
C SER A 73 -1.80 1.47 8.21
N TRP A 74 -0.88 2.27 8.75
CA TRP A 74 0.47 1.83 9.05
C TRP A 74 0.57 1.47 10.54
N ASP A 75 0.91 0.22 10.83
CA ASP A 75 1.23 -0.22 12.19
C ASP A 75 2.73 -0.05 12.42
N SER A 76 3.09 0.96 13.22
CA SER A 76 4.48 1.28 13.53
C SER A 76 5.18 0.23 14.41
N SER A 77 4.42 -0.51 15.22
CA SER A 77 4.94 -1.56 16.10
C SER A 77 5.24 -2.84 15.31
N LYS A 78 4.33 -3.21 14.40
CA LYS A 78 4.52 -4.39 13.55
C LYS A 78 5.33 -4.09 12.29
N LYS A 79 5.55 -2.82 11.96
CA LYS A 79 6.19 -2.35 10.72
C LYS A 79 5.47 -2.89 9.48
N THR A 80 4.14 -2.76 9.47
CA THR A 80 3.27 -3.30 8.41
C THR A 80 2.27 -2.27 7.91
N VAL A 81 2.01 -2.27 6.60
CA VAL A 81 0.79 -1.67 6.04
C VAL A 81 -0.34 -2.67 6.20
N GLU A 82 -1.40 -2.29 6.88
CA GLU A 82 -2.64 -3.06 6.99
C GLU A 82 -3.66 -2.47 6.00
N ILE A 83 -4.24 -3.31 5.15
CA ILE A 83 -5.20 -2.90 4.11
C ILE A 83 -6.48 -3.72 4.30
N ALA A 84 -7.61 -3.03 4.40
CA ALA A 84 -8.92 -3.64 4.51
C ALA A 84 -9.73 -3.45 3.22
N VAL A 85 -10.36 -4.54 2.78
CA VAL A 85 -11.33 -4.55 1.68
C VAL A 85 -12.63 -5.18 2.12
N ASN A 86 -13.73 -4.78 1.50
CA ASN A 86 -15.04 -5.37 1.74
C ASN A 86 -15.64 -5.90 0.43
N GLY A 87 -16.07 -7.16 0.43
CA GLY A 87 -16.81 -7.74 -0.67
C GLY A 87 -18.29 -7.35 -0.58
N ARG A 88 -18.87 -6.87 -1.68
CA ARG A 88 -20.29 -6.48 -1.74
C ARG A 88 -21.22 -7.68 -1.76
N LEU A 89 -20.80 -8.77 -2.39
CA LEU A 89 -21.57 -10.00 -2.56
C LEU A 89 -20.86 -11.20 -1.93
N THR A 90 -21.59 -12.30 -1.76
CA THR A 90 -20.98 -13.62 -1.52
C THR A 90 -20.33 -14.11 -2.81
N GLY A 91 -19.04 -14.45 -2.76
CA GLY A 91 -18.27 -14.87 -3.92
C GLY A 91 -16.93 -14.15 -4.05
N LEU A 92 -16.02 -14.74 -4.83
CA LEU A 92 -14.64 -14.26 -4.96
C LEU A 92 -14.61 -12.89 -5.65
N GLN A 93 -14.17 -11.89 -4.90
CA GLN A 93 -13.90 -10.52 -5.36
C GLN A 93 -12.43 -10.20 -5.08
N LYS A 94 -11.80 -9.47 -6.01
CA LYS A 94 -10.38 -9.09 -5.91
C LYS A 94 -10.20 -7.61 -6.15
N GLN A 95 -9.14 -7.04 -5.59
CA GLN A 95 -8.73 -5.68 -5.87
C GLN A 95 -7.19 -5.61 -5.87
N VAL A 96 -6.65 -4.81 -6.77
CA VAL A 96 -5.21 -4.54 -6.83
C VAL A 96 -4.95 -3.15 -6.27
N PHE A 97 -3.98 -3.06 -5.37
CA PHE A 97 -3.54 -1.83 -4.75
C PHE A 97 -2.11 -1.53 -5.14
N GLU A 98 -1.82 -0.25 -5.34
CA GLU A 98 -0.46 0.28 -5.29
C GLU A 98 -0.19 0.83 -3.90
N ILE A 99 0.88 0.34 -3.28
CA ILE A 99 1.42 0.83 -2.01
C ILE A 99 2.64 1.67 -2.34
N ASN A 100 2.67 2.91 -1.85
CA ASN A 100 3.81 3.82 -1.92
C ASN A 100 4.22 4.20 -0.49
N VAL A 101 5.46 3.93 -0.11
CA VAL A 101 5.98 4.24 1.25
C VAL A 101 7.21 5.13 1.14
N LEU A 102 7.14 6.30 1.76
CA LEU A 102 8.26 7.23 1.93
C LEU A 102 9.00 6.87 3.23
N TYR A 103 10.32 6.68 3.11
CA TYR A 103 11.18 6.31 4.23
C TYR A 103 12.56 6.97 4.15
N GLN A 104 13.30 6.96 5.25
CA GLN A 104 14.67 7.45 5.34
C GLN A 104 15.58 6.54 6.16
#